data_AF-A0A941WR46-F1
#
_entry.id   AF-A0A941WR46-F1
#
_cell.length_a   1.000
_cell.length_b   1.000
_cell.length_c   1.000
_cell.angle_alpha   90.00
_cell.angle_beta   90.00
_cell.angle_gamma   90.00
#
_symmetry.space_group_name_H-M   'P 1'
#
loop_
_entity.id
_entity.type
_entity.pdbx_description
1 polymer ?
#
loop_
_entity_poly.entity_id
_entity_poly.type
_entity_poly.pdbx_seq_one_letter_code
_entity_poly.pdbx_strand_id
1 'polypeptide(L)'
;LEAVCAQVAACAGVVGVVNMEFIVNDSGAWFLEVNPRFSGGVGFSVLAGVDYPALNLLCHAGEAIGSRAPVREMTLARRSSPAITEI
;
A
#
# COMPACT_ATOMS: atom_id res chain seq x y z
N LEU A 1 -1.86 14.24 -1.16
CA LEU A 1 -2.73 13.04 -1.19
C LEU A 1 -2.83 12.36 0.17
N GLU A 2 -1.76 12.31 0.98
CA GLU A 2 -1.75 11.61 2.27
C GLU A 2 -2.94 11.91 3.19
N ALA A 3 -3.29 13.19 3.39
CA ALA A 3 -4.44 13.56 4.22
C ALA A 3 -5.78 13.03 3.68
N VAL A 4 -5.95 13.02 2.35
CA VAL A 4 -7.13 12.45 1.69
C VAL A 4 -7.15 10.94 1.91
N CYS A 5 -6.02 10.26 1.74
CA CYS A 5 -5.93 8.81 2.00
C CYS A 5 -6.29 8.47 3.46
N ALA A 6 -5.82 9.26 4.43
CA ALA A 6 -6.16 9.06 5.84
C ALA A 6 -7.67 9.22 6.10
N GLN A 7 -8.32 10.22 5.48
CA GLN A 7 -9.76 10.42 5.59
C GLN A 7 -10.56 9.27 4.97
N VAL A 8 -10.16 8.82 3.78
CA VAL A 8 -10.79 7.67 3.11
C VAL A 8 -10.63 6.40 3.94
N ALA A 9 -9.43 6.15 4.48
CA ALA A 9 -9.16 4.98 5.31
C ALA A 9 -10.02 4.97 6.60
N ALA A 10 -10.16 6.13 7.25
CA ALA A 10 -11.02 6.29 8.42
C ALA A 10 -12.50 6.07 8.06
N CYS A 11 -12.98 6.66 6.97
CA CYS A 11 -14.37 6.53 6.51
C CYS A 11 -14.72 5.09 6.11
N ALA A 12 -13.79 4.39 5.46
CA ALA A 12 -13.96 3.01 5.02
C ALA A 12 -13.70 1.98 6.14
N GLY A 13 -13.30 2.40 7.34
CA GLY A 13 -13.01 1.49 8.45
C GLY A 13 -11.83 0.56 8.19
N VAL A 14 -10.80 1.05 7.48
CA VAL A 14 -9.62 0.25 7.14
C VAL A 14 -8.85 -0.13 8.41
N VAL A 15 -8.57 -1.44 8.54
CA VAL A 15 -7.62 -1.99 9.52
C VAL A 15 -6.48 -2.65 8.75
N GLY A 16 -5.25 -2.29 9.07
CA GLY A 16 -4.06 -2.80 8.38
C GLY A 16 -3.70 -1.98 7.14
N VAL A 17 -3.35 -2.68 6.06
CA VAL A 17 -2.86 -2.06 4.82
C VAL A 17 -3.97 -1.73 3.83
N VAL A 18 -3.72 -0.71 3.02
CA VAL A 18 -4.64 -0.29 1.95
C VAL A 18 -3.85 0.24 0.76
N ASN A 19 -4.30 -0.11 -0.45
CA ASN A 19 -3.87 0.49 -1.70
C ASN A 19 -4.91 1.52 -2.15
N MET A 20 -4.49 2.76 -2.43
CA MET A 20 -5.37 3.80 -2.97
C MET A 20 -4.77 4.36 -4.25
N GLU A 21 -5.56 4.36 -5.31
CA GLU A 21 -5.08 4.74 -6.64
C GLU A 21 -5.71 6.05 -7.09
N PHE A 22 -4.87 6.89 -7.69
CA PHE A 22 -5.23 8.20 -8.19
C PHE A 22 -4.65 8.39 -9.59
N ILE A 23 -5.39 9.06 -10.46
CA ILE A 23 -4.83 9.66 -11.68
C ILE A 23 -4.53 11.12 -11.35
N VAL A 24 -3.27 11.54 -11.52
CA VAL A 24 -2.82 12.91 -11.26
C VAL A 24 -2.44 13.59 -12.58
N ASN A 25 -2.95 14.79 -12.79
CA ASN A 25 -2.61 15.67 -13.91
C ASN A 25 -2.57 17.13 -13.46
N ASP A 26 -2.36 18.06 -14.39
CA ASP A 26 -2.27 19.51 -14.11
C ASP A 26 -3.53 20.08 -13.45
N SER A 27 -4.69 19.45 -13.67
CA SER A 27 -5.97 19.85 -13.07
C SER A 27 -6.19 19.28 -11.66
N GLY A 28 -5.34 18.36 -11.20
CA GLY A 28 -5.39 17.78 -9.86
C GLY A 28 -5.37 16.25 -9.84
N ALA A 29 -5.88 15.69 -8.75
CA ALA A 29 -5.91 14.25 -8.51
C ALA A 29 -7.34 13.71 -8.51
N TRP A 30 -7.56 12.62 -9.24
CA TRP A 30 -8.83 11.94 -9.37
C TRP A 30 -8.73 10.58 -8.70
N PHE A 31 -9.60 10.32 -7.73
CA PHE A 31 -9.62 9.06 -6.99
C PHE A 31 -10.26 7.94 -7.83
N LEU A 32 -9.60 6.78 -7.90
CA LEU A 32 -10.09 5.62 -8.67
C LEU A 32 -10.62 4.53 -7.75
N GLU A 33 -9.78 4.06 -6.84
CA GLU A 33 -10.09 2.88 -6.04
C GLU A 33 -9.45 2.90 -4.65
N VAL A 34 -10.11 2.20 -3.73
CA VAL A 34 -9.59 1.81 -2.42
C VAL A 34 -9.63 0.29 -2.32
N ASN A 35 -8.48 -0.34 -2.08
CA ASN A 35 -8.39 -1.77 -1.86
C ASN A 35 -7.83 -2.03 -0.46
N PRO A 36 -8.65 -2.45 0.51
CA PRO A 36 -8.20 -2.78 1.87
C PRO A 36 -7.48 -4.14 1.90
N ARG A 37 -6.37 -4.23 1.17
CA ARG A 37 -5.49 -5.39 1.02
C ARG A 37 -4.11 -4.92 0.54
N PHE A 38 -3.15 -5.84 0.50
CA PHE A 38 -1.86 -5.58 -0.15
C PHE A 38 -2.04 -5.21 -1.64
N SER A 39 -1.27 -4.22 -2.09
CA SER A 39 -1.16 -3.89 -3.50
C SER A 39 -0.31 -4.94 -4.23
N GLY A 40 -0.45 -5.03 -5.55
CA GLY A 40 0.44 -5.85 -6.38
C GLY A 40 1.91 -5.37 -6.34
N GLY A 41 2.15 -4.16 -5.84
CA GLY A 41 3.47 -3.54 -5.67
C GLY A 41 4.04 -3.63 -4.25
N VAL A 42 3.38 -4.30 -3.29
CA VAL A 42 3.85 -4.29 -1.88
C VAL A 42 5.30 -4.75 -1.73
N GLY A 43 5.75 -5.73 -2.52
CA GLY A 43 7.13 -6.19 -2.48
C GLY A 43 8.14 -5.09 -2.81
N PHE A 44 7.80 -4.19 -3.73
CA PHE A 44 8.61 -3.01 -4.02
C PHE A 44 8.60 -2.01 -2.87
N SER A 45 7.43 -1.77 -2.25
CA SER A 45 7.35 -0.86 -1.10
C SER A 45 8.14 -1.38 0.12
N VAL A 46 8.20 -2.70 0.31
CA VAL A 46 9.08 -3.35 1.29
C VAL A 46 10.55 -3.11 0.96
N LEU A 47 10.94 -3.31 -0.30
CA LEU A 47 12.29 -2.98 -0.76
C LEU A 47 12.60 -1.48 -0.58
N ALA A 48 11.64 -0.58 -0.74
CA ALA A 48 11.81 0.85 -0.53
C ALA A 48 12.02 1.22 0.96
N GLY A 49 11.76 0.31 1.90
CA GLY A 49 12.12 0.48 3.32
C GLY A 49 10.98 0.34 4.32
N VAL A 50 9.77 -0.04 3.89
CA VAL A 50 8.60 -0.16 4.79
C VAL A 50 8.12 -1.60 4.87
N ASP A 51 8.25 -2.22 6.04
CA ASP A 51 7.76 -3.57 6.30
C ASP A 51 6.22 -3.61 6.47
N TYR A 52 5.51 -3.43 5.36
CA TYR A 52 4.04 -3.48 5.33
C TYR A 52 3.45 -4.78 5.89
N PRO A 53 4.03 -5.98 5.64
CA PRO A 53 3.57 -7.20 6.30
C PRO A 53 3.61 -7.12 7.83
N ALA A 54 4.73 -6.69 8.42
CA ALA A 54 4.84 -6.54 9.87
C ALA A 54 3.84 -5.51 10.42
N LEU A 55 3.73 -4.35 9.77
CA LEU A 55 2.76 -3.31 10.16
C LEU A 55 1.32 -3.80 10.06
N ASN A 56 0.98 -4.60 9.04
CA ASN A 56 -0.35 -5.18 8.90
C ASN A 56 -0.71 -6.09 10.09
N LEU A 57 0.25 -6.90 10.55
CA LEU A 57 0.06 -7.76 11.72
C LEU A 57 -0.16 -6.93 12.99
N LEU A 58 0.66 -5.90 13.21
CA LEU A 58 0.50 -5.00 14.37
C LEU A 58 -0.89 -4.34 14.39
N CYS A 59 -1.35 -3.82 13.25
CA CYS A 59 -2.69 -3.24 13.15
C CYS A 59 -3.80 -4.22 13.56
N HIS A 60 -3.72 -5.48 13.12
CA HIS A 60 -4.73 -6.50 13.45
C HIS A 60 -4.61 -7.02 14.87
N ALA A 61 -3.42 -6.95 15.47
CA ALA A 61 -3.19 -7.23 16.88
C ALA A 61 -3.64 -6.08 17.80
N GLY A 62 -4.00 -4.92 17.25
CA GLY A 62 -4.32 -3.72 18.03
C GLY A 62 -3.08 -3.06 18.64
N GLU A 63 -1.90 -3.35 18.09
CA GLU A 63 -0.61 -2.82 18.56
C GLU A 63 -0.25 -1.50 17.87
N ALA A 64 0.61 -0.71 18.52
CA ALA A 64 1.07 0.56 17.98
C ALA A 64 2.06 0.35 16.81
N ILE A 65 1.83 1.04 15.69
CA ILE A 65 2.64 0.93 14.47
C ILE A 65 3.87 1.87 14.41
N GLY A 66 4.14 2.60 15.49
CA GLY A 66 5.30 3.49 15.60
C GLY A 66 5.25 4.73 14.69
N SER A 67 6.40 5.38 14.54
CA SER A 67 6.57 6.55 13.65
C SER A 67 6.79 6.14 12.20
N ARG A 68 6.54 7.07 11.27
CA ARG A 68 6.77 6.87 9.83
C ARG A 68 8.22 6.44 9.54
N ALA A 69 8.38 5.31 8.85
CA ALA A 69 9.69 4.83 8.40
C ALA A 69 10.21 5.66 7.21
N PRO A 70 11.55 5.83 7.09
CA PRO A 70 12.15 6.44 5.91
C PRO A 70 11.92 5.57 4.67
N VAL A 71 11.74 6.21 3.52
CA VAL A 71 11.57 5.54 2.21
C VAL A 71 12.71 5.91 1.27
N ARG A 72 13.13 4.96 0.45
CA ARG A 72 14.15 5.13 -0.58
C ARG A 72 13.50 5.26 -1.95
N GLU A 73 13.97 6.25 -2.72
CA GLU A 73 13.56 6.37 -4.13
C GLU A 73 14.13 5.20 -4.94
N MET A 74 13.28 4.54 -5.71
CA MET A 74 13.62 3.35 -6.47
C MET A 74 12.76 3.27 -7.75
N THR A 75 13.23 2.49 -8.74
CA THR A 75 12.45 2.15 -9.94
C THR A 75 12.23 0.64 -9.98
N LEU A 76 10.99 0.20 -10.23
CA LEU A 76 10.66 -1.20 -10.39
C LEU A 76 10.53 -1.56 -11.87
N ALA A 77 11.31 -2.54 -12.32
CA ALA A 77 11.04 -3.30 -13.52
C ALA A 77 10.75 -4.75 -13.11
N ARG A 78 9.56 -5.25 -13.45
CA ARG A 78 9.13 -6.60 -13.09
C ARG A 78 9.14 -7.52 -14.31
N ARG A 79 9.85 -8.65 -14.19
CA ARG A 79 9.67 -9.79 -15.09
C ARG A 79 8.54 -10.68 -14.56
N SER A 80 7.60 -11.03 -15.42
CA SER A 80 6.57 -12.03 -15.11
C SER A 80 6.94 -13.36 -15.74
N SER A 81 6.94 -14.42 -14.94
CA SER A 81 7.12 -15.80 -15.41
C SER A 81 5.96 -16.66 -14.89
N PRO A 82 5.09 -17.19 -15.76
CA PRO A 82 4.03 -18.08 -15.33
C PRO A 82 4.62 -19.43 -14.88
N ALA A 83 3.96 -20.07 -13.90
CA ALA A 83 4.19 -21.45 -13.51
C ALA A 83 2.88 -22.22 -13.66
N ILE A 84 2.95 -23.42 -14.26
CA ILE A 84 1.79 -24.32 -14.38
C ILE A 84 1.91 -25.32 -13.24
N THR A 85 0.90 -25.39 -12.38
CA THR A 85 0.80 -26.35 -11.28
C THR A 85 -0.30 -27.36 -11.60
N GLU A 86 -0.06 -28.64 -11.36
CA GLU A 86 -1.10 -29.66 -11.38
C GLU A 86 -1.93 -29.59 -10.09
N ILE A 87 -3.23 -29.85 -10.18
CA ILE A 87 -4.17 -29.92 -9.05
C ILE A 87 -4.39 -31.38 -8.68
#